data_AF-A0A7N4P3C5-F1
#
_entry.id   AF-A0A7N4P3C5-F1
#
_cell.length_a   1.000
_cell.length_b   1.000
_cell.length_c   1.000
_cell.angle_alpha   90.00
_cell.angle_beta   90.00
_cell.angle_gamma   90.00
#
_symmetry.space_group_name_H-M   'P 1'
#
loop_
_entity.id
_entity.type
_entity.pdbx_description
1 polymer ?
#
loop_
_entity_poly.entity_id
_entity_poly.type
_entity_poly.pdbx_seq_one_letter_code
_entity_poly.pdbx_strand_id
1 'polypeptide(L)'
;MAGTGLVAGEAVVDALPYFDQGYEAPGLWEAAAALVEEETRRYWPTKNHLSYLPALDYSAFETDIMRNEFERLAAGQPIECLA
;
A
#
# COMPACT_ATOMS: atom_id res chain seq x y z
N MET A 1 -30.28 -16.52 19.91
CA MET A 1 -29.56 -15.70 18.92
C MET A 1 -28.34 -15.13 19.60
N ALA A 2 -27.14 -15.57 19.19
CA ALA A 2 -25.88 -15.19 19.82
C ALA A 2 -25.64 -13.69 19.61
N GLY A 3 -25.56 -12.93 20.71
CA GLY A 3 -25.03 -11.58 20.69
C GLY A 3 -23.54 -11.66 20.36
N THR A 4 -23.17 -11.10 19.22
CA THR A 4 -21.76 -10.90 18.83
C THR A 4 -21.12 -9.97 19.84
N GLY A 5 -20.17 -10.49 20.63
CA GLY A 5 -19.35 -9.68 21.51
C GLY A 5 -18.50 -8.73 20.68
N LEU A 6 -18.87 -7.45 20.65
CA LEU A 6 -17.99 -6.39 20.20
C LEU A 6 -16.87 -6.23 21.24
N VAL A 7 -15.65 -6.53 20.82
CA VAL A 7 -14.45 -6.23 21.59
C VAL A 7 -14.41 -4.71 21.79
N ALA A 8 -14.24 -4.25 23.04
CA ALA A 8 -14.12 -2.83 23.36
C ALA A 8 -12.91 -2.24 22.61
N GLY A 9 -13.17 -1.67 21.43
CA GLY A 9 -12.14 -1.18 20.51
C GLY A 9 -12.54 -1.25 19.03
N GLU A 10 -13.46 -2.15 18.65
CA GLU A 10 -14.05 -2.17 17.31
C GLU A 10 -15.25 -1.22 17.27
N ALA A 11 -15.01 0.05 16.94
CA ALA A 11 -16.11 0.90 16.51
C ALA A 11 -16.68 0.31 15.22
N VAL A 12 -17.97 -0.04 15.20
CA VAL A 12 -18.66 -0.41 13.97
C VAL A 12 -18.72 0.84 13.10
N VAL A 13 -17.87 0.90 12.08
CA VAL A 13 -17.86 2.01 11.13
C VAL A 13 -18.98 1.77 10.13
N ASP A 14 -19.94 2.67 10.11
CA ASP A 14 -21.07 2.65 9.18
C ASP A 14 -20.70 3.38 7.89
N ALA A 15 -20.73 2.64 6.78
CA ALA A 15 -20.56 3.13 5.42
C ALA A 15 -21.02 2.01 4.48
N LEU A 16 -22.30 1.99 4.10
CA LEU A 16 -22.91 0.85 3.41
C LEU A 16 -22.98 1.12 1.91
N PRO A 17 -22.09 0.51 1.08
CA PRO A 17 -22.01 0.86 -0.33
C PRO A 17 -23.30 0.54 -1.12
N TYR A 18 -24.05 -0.46 -0.68
CA TYR A 18 -25.29 -0.88 -1.34
C TYR A 18 -26.53 -0.11 -0.92
N PHE A 19 -26.49 0.54 0.25
CA PHE A 19 -27.60 1.35 0.75
C PHE A 19 -27.42 2.82 0.32
N ASP A 20 -26.19 3.31 0.35
CA ASP A 20 -25.85 4.69 0.04
C ASP A 20 -25.62 4.90 -1.46
N GLN A 21 -26.71 5.06 -2.21
CA GLN A 21 -26.68 5.23 -3.68
C GLN A 21 -26.17 6.61 -4.14
N GLY A 22 -25.89 7.54 -3.21
CA GLY A 22 -25.51 8.92 -3.50
C GLY A 22 -23.99 9.14 -3.69
N TYR A 23 -23.16 8.14 -3.41
CA TYR A 23 -21.69 8.28 -3.48
C TYR A 23 -21.14 8.36 -4.91
N GLU A 24 -21.92 8.02 -5.93
CA GLU A 24 -21.52 8.16 -7.34
C GLU A 24 -21.76 9.56 -7.92
N ALA A 25 -22.23 10.51 -7.09
CA ALA A 25 -22.48 11.87 -7.53
C ALA A 25 -21.19 12.55 -8.06
N PRO A 26 -21.25 13.26 -9.19
CA PRO A 26 -20.09 13.98 -9.73
C PRO A 26 -19.56 15.00 -8.71
N GLY A 27 -18.25 15.04 -8.49
CA GLY A 27 -17.62 15.99 -7.56
C GLY A 27 -17.54 15.52 -6.11
N LEU A 28 -18.25 14.43 -5.74
CA LEU A 28 -18.27 13.94 -4.36
C LEU A 28 -16.93 13.31 -3.97
N TRP A 29 -16.36 12.50 -4.86
CA TRP A 29 -15.06 11.86 -4.64
C TRP A 29 -13.95 12.89 -4.54
N GLU A 30 -13.99 13.91 -5.40
CA GLU A 30 -13.03 15.01 -5.41
C GLU A 30 -13.11 15.83 -4.12
N ALA A 31 -14.33 16.13 -3.65
CA ALA A 31 -14.53 16.84 -2.39
C ALA A 31 -14.05 16.01 -1.18
N ALA A 32 -14.36 14.71 -1.16
CA ALA A 32 -13.91 13.82 -0.10
C ALA A 32 -12.38 13.67 -0.08
N ALA A 33 -11.75 13.50 -1.25
CA ALA A 33 -10.30 13.42 -1.39
C ALA A 33 -9.60 14.70 -0.92
N ALA A 34 -10.14 15.88 -1.26
CA ALA A 34 -9.59 17.16 -0.82
C ALA A 34 -9.60 17.32 0.72
N LEU A 35 -10.67 16.87 1.38
CA LEU A 35 -10.76 16.87 2.84
C LEU A 35 -9.73 15.92 3.48
N VAL A 36 -9.56 14.72 2.91
CA VAL A 36 -8.55 13.76 3.37
C VAL A 36 -7.14 14.32 3.19
N GLU A 37 -6.87 14.97 2.07
CA GLU A 37 -5.56 15.60 1.80
C GLU A 37 -5.24 16.70 2.82
N GLU A 38 -6.22 17.55 3.18
CA GLU A 38 -6.01 18.61 4.17
C GLU A 38 -5.60 18.04 5.54
N GLU A 39 -6.29 17.00 5.99
CA GLU A 39 -6.02 16.35 7.27
C GLU A 39 -4.69 15.60 7.27
N THR A 40 -4.36 14.89 6.19
CA THR A 40 -3.07 14.19 6.06
C THR A 40 -1.88 15.13 5.93
N ARG A 41 -2.08 16.36 5.43
CA ARG A 41 -1.06 17.41 5.45
C ARG A 41 -0.83 17.96 6.85
N ARG A 42 -1.89 18.04 7.66
CA ARG A 42 -1.88 18.66 8.99
C ARG A 42 -1.27 17.74 10.05
N TYR A 43 -1.51 16.44 9.97
CA TYR A 43 -1.04 15.47 10.94
C TYR A 43 -0.13 14.43 10.29
N TRP A 44 1.11 14.31 10.80
CA TRP A 44 2.03 13.29 10.31
C TRP A 44 1.50 11.88 10.64
N PRO A 45 1.54 10.92 9.69
CA PRO A 45 1.10 9.55 9.95
C PRO A 45 1.90 8.93 11.10
N THR A 46 1.22 8.58 12.18
CA THR A 46 1.84 8.00 13.39
C THR A 46 1.81 6.48 13.40
N LYS A 47 0.93 5.85 12.61
CA LYS A 47 0.79 4.39 12.53
C LYS A 47 1.45 3.89 11.26
N ASN A 48 2.52 3.10 11.41
CA ASN A 48 3.07 2.35 10.29
C ASN A 48 2.18 1.13 10.01
N HIS A 49 1.27 1.27 9.05
CA HIS A 49 0.37 0.20 8.61
C HIS A 49 1.10 -0.94 7.89
N LEU A 50 2.40 -0.84 7.63
CA LEU A 50 3.20 -1.91 7.02
C LEU A 50 4.05 -2.64 8.05
N SER A 51 3.96 -2.26 9.33
CA SER A 51 4.78 -2.85 10.41
C SER A 51 4.51 -4.33 10.68
N TYR A 52 3.32 -4.82 10.33
CA TYR A 52 2.98 -6.24 10.45
C TYR A 52 3.49 -7.08 9.28
N LEU A 53 3.95 -6.45 8.20
CA LEU A 53 4.48 -7.15 7.03
C LEU A 53 5.96 -7.50 7.26
N PRO A 54 6.41 -8.67 6.78
CA PRO A 54 7.83 -8.97 6.77
C PRO A 54 8.58 -7.97 5.87
N ALA A 55 9.87 -7.80 6.14
CA ALA A 55 10.74 -7.00 5.27
C ALA A 55 10.64 -7.53 3.83
N LEU A 56 10.44 -6.63 2.87
CA LEU A 56 10.28 -6.99 1.48
C LEU A 56 11.62 -7.52 0.94
N ASP A 57 11.61 -8.76 0.46
CA ASP A 57 12.76 -9.33 -0.25
C ASP A 57 12.68 -8.96 -1.73
N TYR A 58 13.52 -8.00 -2.12
CA TYR A 58 13.63 -7.56 -3.51
C TYR A 58 14.35 -8.57 -4.41
N SER A 59 15.10 -9.52 -3.82
CA SER A 59 15.90 -10.51 -4.53
C SER A 59 15.20 -11.84 -4.72
N ALA A 60 13.99 -12.00 -4.18
CA ALA A 60 13.24 -13.27 -4.19
C ALA A 60 13.01 -13.85 -5.60
N PHE A 61 12.97 -12.99 -6.63
CA PHE A 61 12.77 -13.38 -8.02
C PHE A 61 14.03 -13.20 -8.88
N GLU A 62 15.15 -12.80 -8.28
CA GLU A 62 16.40 -12.64 -9.01
C GLU A 62 16.99 -14.01 -9.30
N THR A 63 17.15 -14.30 -10.59
CA THR A 63 17.91 -15.47 -11.03
C THR A 63 19.42 -15.21 -10.86
N ASP A 64 20.20 -16.28 -10.76
CA ASP A 64 21.66 -16.17 -10.66
C ASP A 64 22.28 -15.36 -11.82
N ILE A 65 21.69 -15.46 -13.02
CA ILE A 65 22.09 -14.68 -14.20
C ILE A 65 21.81 -13.19 -13.98
N MET A 66 20.63 -12.85 -13.45
CA MET A 66 20.27 -11.45 -13.17
C MET A 66 21.18 -10.84 -12.11
N ARG A 67 21.51 -11.57 -11.04
CA ARG A 67 22.46 -11.08 -10.02
C ARG A 67 23.82 -10.76 -10.62
N ASN A 68 24.37 -11.66 -11.44
CA ASN A 68 25.65 -11.44 -12.11
C ASN A 68 25.61 -10.23 -13.05
N GLU A 69 24.52 -10.04 -13.80
CA GLU A 69 24.37 -8.87 -14.67
C GLU A 69 24.25 -7.55 -13.87
N PHE A 70 23.53 -7.56 -12.75
CA PHE A 70 23.47 -6.39 -11.86
C PHE A 70 24.83 -6.06 -11.26
N GLU A 71 25.61 -7.06 -10.85
CA GLU A 71 26.98 -6.87 -10.36
C GLU A 71 27.90 -6.32 -11.45
N ARG A 72 27.82 -6.85 -12.69
CA ARG A 72 28.57 -6.36 -13.85
C ARG A 72 28.25 -4.90 -14.16
N LEU A 73 26.97 -4.54 -14.16
CA LEU A 73 26.50 -3.17 -14.37
C LEU A 73 26.97 -2.24 -13.25
N ALA A 74 26.89 -2.66 -11.99
CA ALA A 74 27.37 -1.88 -10.84
C ALA A 74 28.90 -1.67 -10.89
N ALA A 75 29.64 -2.67 -11.38
CA ALA A 75 31.09 -2.59 -11.60
C ALA A 75 31.48 -1.82 -12.88
N GLY A 76 30.50 -1.41 -13.71
CA GLY A 76 30.75 -0.72 -14.98
C GLY A 76 31.50 -1.57 -16.01
N GLN A 77 31.45 -2.90 -15.88
CA GLN A 77 32.18 -3.80 -16.77
C GLN A 77 31.43 -3.94 -18.11
N PRO A 78 32.14 -4.07 -19.24
CA PRO A 78 31.53 -4.34 -20.54
C PRO A 78 30.83 -5.71 -20.54
N ILE A 79 29.83 -5.88 -21.42
CA ILE A 79 29.10 -7.15 -21.54
C ILE A 79 30.06 -8.27 -21.95
N GLU A 80 29.90 -9.46 -21.37
CA GLU A 80 30.69 -10.61 -21.78
C GLU A 80 30.31 -11.01 -23.21
N CYS A 81 31.20 -10.75 -24.16
CA CYS A 81 31.06 -11.26 -25.51
C CYS A 81 31.38 -12.75 -25.50
N LEU A 82 30.44 -13.59 -25.95
CA LEU A 82 30.69 -14.99 -26.29
C LEU A 82 31.62 -15.02 -27.51
N ALA A 83 32.92 -15.17 -27.28
CA ALA A 83 33.92 -15.41 -28.31
C ALA A 83 34.17 -16.92 -28.51
#